data_AF-A0A4Q2QSD9-F1
#
_entry.id   AF-A0A4Q2QSD9-F1
#
_cell.length_a   1.000
_cell.length_b   1.000
_cell.length_c   1.000
_cell.angle_alpha   90.00
_cell.angle_beta   90.00
_cell.angle_gamma   90.00
#
_symmetry.space_group_name_H-M   'P 1'
#
loop_
_entity.id
_entity.type
_entity.pdbx_description
1 polymer ?
#
loop_
_entity_poly.entity_id
_entity_poly.type
_entity_poly.pdbx_seq_one_letter_code
_entity_poly.pdbx_strand_id
1 'polypeptide(L)'
;LEHNLKHIEYSLPHVAELALGGTAVGTGLNTHPEYARRVADELAVITCAPFVTAPNKFEALATCDALVQAHGALKGLAASLMKIANDVRWLASGPRCGIGEISIPENEPGSSIMPGKVNPTQCEALTMLCCQVMGNDVAINMGGASGNFELNVFRPMV
;
A
#
# COMPACT_ATOMS: atom_id res chain seq x y z
N LEU A 1 12.44 -8.79 -2.74
CA LEU A 1 11.00 -8.94 -2.42
C LEU A 1 10.78 -9.29 -0.95
N GLU A 2 11.53 -10.22 -0.37
CA GLU A 2 11.46 -10.56 1.07
C GLU A 2 11.60 -9.35 2.01
N HIS A 3 12.53 -8.43 1.73
CA HIS A 3 12.64 -7.19 2.51
C HIS A 3 11.38 -6.31 2.43
N ASN A 4 10.71 -6.25 1.27
CA ASN A 4 9.47 -5.48 1.15
C ASN A 4 8.34 -6.11 1.94
N LEU A 5 8.25 -7.44 1.98
CA LEU A 5 7.30 -8.14 2.84
C LEU A 5 7.51 -7.72 4.30
N LYS A 6 8.76 -7.76 4.78
CA LYS A 6 9.09 -7.29 6.14
C LYS A 6 8.73 -5.83 6.37
N HIS A 7 8.98 -4.94 5.41
CA HIS A 7 8.60 -3.52 5.55
C HIS A 7 7.08 -3.34 5.67
N ILE A 8 6.30 -4.10 4.91
CA ILE A 8 4.84 -4.09 4.99
C ILE A 8 4.39 -4.64 6.35
N GLU A 9 4.91 -5.79 6.76
CA GLU A 9 4.61 -6.40 8.06
C GLU A 9 4.94 -5.46 9.23
N TYR A 10 6.05 -4.71 9.15
CA TYR A 10 6.42 -3.72 10.15
C TYR A 10 5.51 -2.49 10.20
N SER A 11 4.73 -2.20 9.15
CA SER A 11 3.71 -1.15 9.20
C SER A 11 2.39 -1.62 9.84
N LEU A 12 2.12 -2.92 9.89
CA LEU A 12 0.85 -3.45 10.37
C LEU A 12 0.53 -3.12 11.84
N PRO A 13 1.49 -3.16 12.79
CA PRO A 13 1.18 -2.84 14.18
C PRO A 13 0.54 -1.46 14.36
N HIS A 14 1.06 -0.44 13.66
CA HIS A 14 0.54 0.93 13.77
C HIS A 14 -0.82 1.07 13.07
N VAL A 15 -1.04 0.38 11.94
CA VAL A 15 -2.34 0.34 11.24
C VAL A 15 -3.41 -0.39 12.07
N ALA A 16 -3.00 -1.34 12.91
CA ALA A 16 -3.90 -2.09 13.78
C ALA A 16 -4.37 -1.30 15.02
N GLU A 17 -3.85 -0.09 15.24
CA GLU A 17 -4.27 0.78 16.33
C GLU A 17 -5.57 1.52 16.00
N LEU A 18 -6.62 1.26 16.77
CA LEU A 18 -7.95 1.78 16.53
C LEU A 18 -8.22 3.07 17.31
N ALA A 19 -8.70 4.10 16.60
CA ALA A 19 -9.14 5.38 17.16
C ALA A 19 -10.49 5.30 17.93
N LEU A 20 -11.19 4.16 17.87
CA LEU A 20 -12.46 3.93 18.57
C LEU A 20 -12.38 4.27 20.06
N GLY A 21 -13.39 4.97 20.56
CA GLY A 21 -13.44 5.47 21.93
C GLY A 21 -12.78 6.83 22.15
N GLY A 22 -12.07 7.41 21.17
CA GLY A 22 -11.63 8.81 21.23
C GLY A 22 -12.77 9.82 21.11
N THR A 23 -13.93 9.39 20.62
CA THR A 23 -15.13 10.21 20.32
C THR A 23 -14.80 11.44 19.48
N ALA A 24 -15.25 12.64 19.84
CA ALA A 24 -15.18 13.80 18.96
C ALA A 24 -13.76 14.35 18.76
N VAL A 25 -12.94 14.34 19.81
CA VAL A 25 -11.65 15.05 19.85
C VAL A 25 -10.54 14.29 20.59
N GLY A 26 -10.75 13.01 20.89
CA GLY A 26 -9.76 12.15 21.54
C GLY A 26 -9.92 12.00 23.06
N THR A 27 -10.83 12.75 23.68
CA THR A 27 -11.03 12.76 25.13
C THR A 27 -11.82 11.55 25.65
N GLY A 28 -12.56 10.86 24.78
CA GLY A 28 -13.50 9.83 25.20
C GLY A 28 -14.77 10.37 25.89
N LEU A 29 -15.06 11.67 25.75
CA LEU A 29 -16.31 12.23 26.26
C LEU A 29 -17.51 11.47 25.68
N ASN A 30 -18.49 11.14 26.52
CA ASN A 30 -19.68 10.36 26.18
C ASN A 30 -19.39 8.91 25.75
N THR A 31 -18.26 8.32 26.15
CA THR A 31 -18.00 6.88 25.99
C THR A 31 -17.89 6.17 27.33
N HIS A 32 -18.20 4.88 27.35
CA HIS A 32 -17.96 4.06 28.53
C HIS A 32 -16.45 3.81 28.69
N PRO A 33 -15.86 3.87 29.89
CA PRO A 33 -14.40 3.73 30.08
C PRO A 33 -13.80 2.45 29.47
N GLU A 34 -14.57 1.37 29.39
CA GLU A 34 -14.15 0.09 28.81
C GLU A 34 -14.43 -0.05 27.30
N TYR A 35 -15.18 0.88 26.69
CA TYR A 35 -15.69 0.73 25.32
C TYR A 35 -14.56 0.48 24.31
N ALA A 36 -13.53 1.32 24.33
CA ALA A 36 -12.44 1.27 23.36
C ALA A 36 -11.71 -0.08 23.34
N ARG A 37 -11.36 -0.59 24.53
CA ARG A 37 -10.69 -1.89 24.69
C ARG A 37 -11.61 -3.03 24.27
N ARG A 38 -12.83 -3.06 24.78
CA ARG A 38 -13.77 -4.17 24.52
C ARG A 38 -14.13 -4.29 23.04
N VAL A 39 -14.29 -3.16 22.33
CA VAL A 39 -14.54 -3.18 20.89
C VAL A 39 -13.31 -3.65 20.12
N ALA A 40 -12.10 -3.20 20.49
CA ALA A 40 -10.88 -3.68 19.85
C ALA A 40 -10.69 -5.20 20.05
N ASP A 41 -10.92 -5.71 21.27
CA ASP A 41 -10.85 -7.15 21.57
C ASP A 41 -11.87 -7.95 20.73
N GLU A 42 -13.12 -7.47 20.63
CA GLU A 42 -14.16 -8.12 19.82
C GLU A 42 -13.81 -8.11 18.33
N LEU A 43 -13.29 -6.99 17.81
CA LEU A 43 -12.84 -6.90 16.42
C LEU A 43 -11.67 -7.84 16.15
N ALA A 44 -10.73 -7.97 17.09
CA ALA A 44 -9.61 -8.90 16.95
C ALA A 44 -10.09 -10.35 16.85
N VAL A 45 -11.11 -10.72 17.63
CA VAL A 45 -11.74 -12.06 17.57
C VAL A 45 -12.45 -12.29 16.24
N ILE A 46 -13.30 -11.36 15.81
CA ILE A 46 -14.13 -11.54 14.60
C ILE A 46 -13.27 -11.54 13.33
N THR A 47 -12.23 -10.73 13.27
CA THR A 47 -11.41 -10.55 12.06
C THR A 47 -10.15 -11.42 12.04
N CYS A 48 -9.80 -12.06 13.16
CA CYS A 48 -8.51 -12.72 13.37
C CYS A 48 -7.30 -11.81 13.09
N ALA A 49 -7.47 -10.49 13.24
CA ALA A 49 -6.43 -9.48 13.07
C ALA A 49 -5.99 -8.92 14.42
N PRO A 50 -4.74 -8.45 14.57
CA PRO A 50 -4.18 -8.01 15.84
C PRO A 50 -4.63 -6.59 16.23
N PHE A 51 -5.92 -6.29 16.11
CA PHE A 51 -6.46 -4.97 16.43
C PHE A 51 -6.31 -4.66 17.92
N VAL A 52 -5.84 -3.45 18.21
CA VAL A 52 -5.68 -2.93 19.57
C VAL A 52 -6.21 -1.52 19.63
N THR A 53 -6.53 -1.03 20.83
CA THR A 53 -6.93 0.36 20.98
C THR A 53 -5.69 1.27 20.92
N ALA A 54 -5.75 2.37 20.15
CA ALA A 54 -4.61 3.28 20.03
C ALA A 54 -4.20 3.86 21.39
N PRO A 55 -2.91 3.90 21.76
CA PRO A 55 -2.47 4.40 23.05
C PRO A 55 -2.74 5.90 23.22
N ASN A 56 -2.75 6.67 22.12
CA ASN A 56 -3.09 8.08 22.10
C ASN A 56 -4.21 8.36 21.08
N LYS A 57 -5.40 8.70 21.58
CA LYS A 57 -6.57 9.00 20.75
C LYS A 57 -6.52 10.36 20.07
N PHE A 58 -5.75 11.30 20.60
CA PHE A 58 -5.55 12.61 19.96
C PHE A 58 -4.74 12.44 18.67
N GLU A 59 -3.64 11.69 18.73
CA GLU A 59 -2.83 11.39 17.55
C GLU A 59 -3.65 10.63 16.50
N ALA A 60 -4.32 9.54 16.90
CA ALA A 60 -5.10 8.71 15.99
C ALA A 60 -6.24 9.46 15.26
N LEU A 61 -6.72 10.59 15.80
CA LEU A 61 -7.72 11.47 15.18
C LEU A 61 -7.10 12.67 14.44
N ALA A 62 -6.00 13.23 14.94
CA ALA A 62 -5.37 14.41 14.37
C ALA A 62 -4.47 14.10 13.17
N THR A 63 -4.00 12.86 13.00
CA THR A 63 -3.04 12.46 11.97
C THR A 63 -3.53 11.25 11.14
N CYS A 64 -2.77 10.92 10.10
CA CYS A 64 -2.91 9.68 9.33
C CYS A 64 -1.55 8.95 9.22
N ASP A 65 -0.68 9.10 10.22
CA ASP A 65 0.74 8.73 10.12
C ASP A 65 0.95 7.22 9.89
N ALA A 66 0.12 6.39 10.51
CA ALA A 66 0.10 4.94 10.26
C ALA A 66 -0.12 4.61 8.78
N LEU A 67 -1.03 5.32 8.11
CA LEU A 67 -1.36 5.12 6.70
C LEU A 67 -0.27 5.69 5.78
N VAL A 68 0.30 6.85 6.13
CA VAL A 68 1.45 7.43 5.43
C VAL A 68 2.63 6.46 5.44
N GLN A 69 2.96 5.90 6.61
CA GLN A 69 4.05 4.95 6.74
C GLN A 69 3.76 3.64 5.98
N ALA A 70 2.55 3.10 6.09
CA ALA A 70 2.15 1.88 5.40
C ALA A 70 2.23 2.06 3.87
N HIS A 71 1.74 3.18 3.34
CA HIS A 71 1.83 3.46 1.92
C HIS A 71 3.28 3.67 1.46
N GLY A 72 4.14 4.26 2.31
CA GLY A 72 5.57 4.33 2.06
C GLY A 72 6.22 2.95 1.86
N ALA A 73 5.80 1.93 2.62
CA ALA A 73 6.24 0.55 2.42
C ALA A 73 5.74 -0.04 1.08
N LEU A 74 4.49 0.24 0.69
CA LEU A 74 3.94 -0.15 -0.61
C LEU A 74 4.67 0.53 -1.78
N LYS A 75 5.03 1.80 -1.66
CA LYS A 75 5.89 2.49 -2.64
C LYS A 75 7.26 1.80 -2.75
N GLY A 76 7.86 1.38 -1.63
CA GLY A 76 9.11 0.62 -1.65
C GLY A 76 9.00 -0.69 -2.45
N LEU A 77 7.88 -1.40 -2.29
CA LEU A 77 7.56 -2.57 -3.11
C LEU A 77 7.39 -2.19 -4.58
N ALA A 78 6.66 -1.12 -4.90
CA ALA A 78 6.47 -0.64 -6.27
C ALA A 78 7.80 -0.30 -6.97
N ALA A 79 8.74 0.36 -6.28
CA ALA A 79 10.07 0.62 -6.82
C ALA A 79 10.84 -0.68 -7.14
N SER A 80 10.73 -1.69 -6.26
CA SER A 80 11.36 -3.00 -6.48
C SER A 80 10.73 -3.76 -7.66
N LEU A 81 9.40 -3.77 -7.74
CA LEU A 81 8.66 -4.44 -8.82
C LEU A 81 8.90 -3.75 -10.17
N MET A 82 8.95 -2.41 -10.19
CA MET A 82 9.33 -1.65 -11.37
C MET A 82 10.67 -2.11 -11.92
N LYS A 83 11.70 -2.24 -11.07
CA LYS A 83 13.02 -2.73 -11.48
C LYS A 83 12.94 -4.16 -12.04
N ILE A 84 12.31 -5.08 -11.32
CA ILE A 84 12.20 -6.49 -11.72
C ILE A 84 11.47 -6.63 -13.07
N ALA A 85 10.34 -5.95 -13.24
CA ALA A 85 9.57 -5.97 -14.47
C ALA A 85 10.37 -5.38 -15.66
N ASN A 86 11.17 -4.34 -15.40
CA ASN A 86 12.07 -3.77 -16.39
C ASN A 86 13.15 -4.75 -16.83
N ASP A 87 13.82 -5.42 -15.89
CA ASP A 87 14.84 -6.42 -16.23
C ASP A 87 14.23 -7.52 -17.10
N VAL A 88 13.07 -8.08 -16.71
CA VAL A 88 12.42 -9.15 -17.47
C VAL A 88 12.10 -8.70 -18.90
N ARG A 89 11.46 -7.54 -19.09
CA ARG A 89 11.11 -7.07 -20.44
C ARG A 89 12.32 -6.73 -21.31
N TRP A 90 13.42 -6.27 -20.70
CA TRP A 90 14.65 -5.99 -21.43
C TRP A 90 15.40 -7.27 -21.79
N LEU A 91 15.56 -8.21 -20.87
CA LEU A 91 16.18 -9.52 -21.13
C LEU A 91 15.41 -10.32 -22.19
N ALA A 92 14.08 -10.16 -22.24
CA ALA A 92 13.21 -10.78 -23.25
C ALA A 92 13.10 -9.99 -24.57
N SER A 93 13.74 -8.82 -24.68
CA SER A 93 13.65 -8.00 -25.89
C SER A 93 14.26 -8.70 -27.10
N GLY A 94 13.58 -8.71 -28.24
CA GLY A 94 14.00 -9.51 -29.39
C GLY A 94 12.95 -9.52 -30.51
N PRO A 95 12.94 -10.53 -31.41
CA PRO A 95 13.75 -11.75 -31.36
C PRO A 95 15.16 -11.63 -31.97
N ARG A 96 15.49 -10.53 -32.66
CA ARG A 96 16.79 -10.36 -33.35
C ARG A 96 17.52 -9.06 -33.04
N CYS A 97 16.79 -8.03 -32.63
CA CYS A 97 17.31 -6.67 -32.44
C CYS A 97 17.21 -6.21 -30.98
N GLY A 98 17.34 -7.13 -30.04
CA GLY A 98 17.31 -6.87 -28.60
C GLY A 98 18.36 -7.70 -27.87
N ILE A 99 18.15 -7.94 -26.57
CA ILE A 99 19.05 -8.75 -25.74
C ILE A 99 18.78 -10.25 -25.96
N GLY A 100 17.52 -10.68 -25.83
CA GLY A 100 17.08 -12.05 -26.16
C GLY A 100 17.64 -13.16 -25.26
N GLU A 101 18.04 -12.86 -24.02
CA GLU A 101 18.60 -13.83 -23.08
C GLU A 101 17.55 -14.76 -22.47
N ILE A 102 16.31 -14.30 -22.34
CA ILE A 102 15.20 -15.10 -21.82
C ILE A 102 14.01 -15.08 -22.79
N SER A 103 13.17 -16.12 -22.71
CA SER A 103 11.87 -16.17 -23.37
C SER A 103 10.75 -15.98 -22.34
N ILE A 104 9.68 -15.28 -22.74
CA ILE A 104 8.47 -15.10 -21.93
C ILE A 104 7.28 -15.78 -22.60
N PRO A 105 6.24 -16.21 -21.85
CA PRO A 105 5.04 -16.79 -22.43
C PRO A 105 4.30 -15.83 -23.36
N GLU A 106 3.80 -16.35 -24.48
CA GLU A 106 2.89 -15.63 -25.37
C GLU A 106 1.45 -15.81 -24.88
N ASN A 107 0.89 -14.78 -24.24
CA ASN A 107 -0.45 -14.82 -23.65
C ASN A 107 -1.51 -14.17 -24.54
N GLU A 108 -1.15 -13.13 -25.29
CA GLU A 108 -2.00 -12.50 -26.28
C GLU A 108 -1.64 -13.02 -27.67
N PRO A 109 -2.61 -13.19 -28.60
CA PRO A 109 -2.31 -13.63 -29.96
C PRO A 109 -1.32 -12.66 -30.62
N GLY A 110 -0.10 -13.13 -30.88
CA GLY A 110 0.82 -12.42 -31.75
C GLY A 110 0.22 -12.25 -33.14
N SER A 111 0.68 -11.23 -33.86
CA SER A 111 0.27 -11.09 -35.26
C SER A 111 0.80 -12.28 -36.06
N SER A 112 -0.06 -12.99 -36.80
CA SER A 112 0.32 -14.12 -37.64
C SER A 112 1.40 -13.78 -38.69
N ILE A 113 1.60 -12.49 -38.98
CA ILE A 113 2.64 -11.98 -39.87
C ILE A 113 4.02 -11.81 -39.18
N MET A 114 4.07 -11.81 -37.84
CA MET A 114 5.27 -11.57 -37.04
C MET A 114 5.58 -12.76 -36.10
N PRO A 115 5.99 -13.92 -36.64
CA PRO A 115 6.29 -15.10 -35.83
C PRO A 115 7.42 -14.83 -34.83
N GLY A 116 7.24 -15.28 -33.58
CA GLY A 116 8.20 -15.11 -32.50
C GLY A 116 8.25 -13.71 -31.88
N LYS A 117 7.38 -12.78 -32.31
CA LYS A 117 7.20 -11.49 -31.62
C LYS A 117 6.25 -11.68 -30.44
N VAL A 118 6.79 -11.57 -29.23
CA VAL A 118 6.01 -11.58 -27.98
C VAL A 118 6.17 -10.23 -27.29
N ASN A 119 5.06 -9.56 -27.00
CA ASN A 119 5.08 -8.31 -26.23
C ASN A 119 5.07 -8.64 -24.72
N PRO A 120 5.86 -7.95 -23.88
CA PRO A 120 5.89 -8.17 -22.44
C PRO A 120 4.73 -7.46 -21.71
N THR A 121 3.49 -7.70 -22.14
CA THR A 121 2.26 -7.02 -21.71
C THR A 121 2.05 -7.02 -20.19
N GLN A 122 2.39 -8.11 -19.51
CA GLN A 122 2.34 -8.21 -18.05
C GLN A 122 3.36 -7.31 -17.36
N CYS A 123 4.56 -7.17 -17.93
CA CYS A 123 5.56 -6.23 -17.44
C CYS A 123 5.09 -4.79 -17.66
N GLU A 124 4.50 -4.49 -18.82
CA GLU A 124 3.92 -3.18 -19.12
C GLU A 124 2.84 -2.80 -18.10
N ALA A 125 1.85 -3.66 -17.88
CA ALA A 125 0.81 -3.46 -16.88
C ALA A 125 1.37 -3.26 -15.47
N LEU A 126 2.32 -4.10 -15.04
CA LEU A 126 2.96 -3.98 -13.74
C LEU A 126 3.72 -2.65 -13.58
N THR A 127 4.44 -2.20 -14.61
CA THR A 127 5.15 -0.91 -14.56
C THR A 127 4.18 0.27 -14.50
N MET A 128 3.04 0.23 -15.21
CA MET A 128 2.00 1.26 -15.09
C MET A 128 1.40 1.32 -13.68
N LEU A 129 1.11 0.16 -13.07
CA LEU A 129 0.65 0.09 -11.67
C LEU A 129 1.67 0.67 -10.69
N CYS A 130 2.96 0.39 -10.91
CA CYS A 130 4.03 0.95 -10.07
C CYS A 130 4.07 2.48 -10.14
N CYS A 131 3.90 3.06 -11.34
CA CYS A 131 3.77 4.52 -11.50
C CYS A 131 2.56 5.08 -10.75
N GLN A 132 1.41 4.40 -10.82
CA GLN A 132 0.20 4.83 -10.11
C GLN A 132 0.41 4.83 -8.58
N VAL A 133 1.04 3.78 -8.04
CA VAL A 133 1.38 3.72 -6.59
C VAL A 133 2.30 4.88 -6.20
N MET A 134 3.29 5.22 -7.02
CA MET A 134 4.17 6.36 -6.72
C MET A 134 3.41 7.70 -6.73
N GLY A 135 2.45 7.87 -7.64
CA GLY A 135 1.57 9.05 -7.66
C GLY A 135 0.66 9.12 -6.44
N ASN A 136 0.06 7.99 -6.06
CA ASN A 136 -0.78 7.88 -4.86
C ASN A 136 0.01 8.21 -3.58
N ASP A 137 1.29 7.82 -3.50
CA ASP A 137 2.16 8.13 -2.35
C ASP A 137 2.29 9.63 -2.13
N VAL A 138 2.44 10.41 -3.21
CA VAL A 138 2.49 11.87 -3.12
C VAL A 138 1.17 12.42 -2.58
N ALA A 139 0.03 11.95 -3.09
CA ALA A 139 -1.28 12.39 -2.62
C ALA A 139 -1.48 12.07 -1.12
N ILE A 140 -1.14 10.85 -0.70
CA ILE A 140 -1.25 10.40 0.71
C ILE A 140 -0.34 11.22 1.62
N ASN A 141 0.90 11.50 1.22
CA ASN A 141 1.81 12.35 2.00
C ASN A 141 1.22 13.75 2.20
N MET A 142 0.64 14.34 1.15
CA MET A 142 -0.02 15.65 1.25
C MET A 142 -1.26 15.59 2.15
N GLY A 143 -2.07 14.54 2.07
CA GLY A 143 -3.24 14.34 2.94
C GLY A 143 -2.85 14.15 4.40
N GLY A 144 -1.83 13.34 4.69
CA GLY A 144 -1.31 13.14 6.03
C GLY A 144 -0.80 14.44 6.67
N ALA A 145 -0.10 15.29 5.90
CA ALA A 145 0.41 16.57 6.36
C ALA A 145 -0.65 17.68 6.52
N SER A 146 -1.89 17.45 6.06
CA SER A 146 -2.96 18.47 6.04
C SER A 146 -3.88 18.44 7.27
N GLY A 147 -3.43 17.84 8.38
CA GLY A 147 -4.17 17.85 9.64
C GLY A 147 -4.14 19.22 10.33
N ASN A 148 -5.24 19.60 10.99
CA ASN A 148 -5.31 20.82 11.79
C ASN A 148 -5.99 20.53 13.14
N PHE A 149 -5.29 20.89 14.22
CA PHE A 149 -5.77 20.71 15.59
C PHE A 149 -6.17 19.25 15.87
N GLU A 150 -7.40 18.99 16.32
CA GLU A 150 -7.84 17.68 16.79
C GLU A 150 -8.23 16.68 15.68
N LEU A 151 -8.28 17.09 14.41
CA LEU A 151 -8.77 16.23 13.33
C LEU A 151 -8.06 16.42 11.99
N ASN A 152 -7.61 15.32 11.39
CA ASN A 152 -7.29 15.28 9.97
C ASN A 152 -8.56 15.00 9.15
N VAL A 153 -8.96 15.95 8.30
CA VAL A 153 -10.18 15.86 7.47
C VAL A 153 -9.92 15.34 6.05
N PHE A 154 -8.68 15.01 5.70
CA PHE A 154 -8.30 14.40 4.42
C PHE A 154 -8.48 12.87 4.40
N ARG A 155 -8.99 12.27 5.49
CA ARG A 155 -9.22 10.83 5.66
C ARG A 155 -10.00 10.13 4.54
N PRO A 156 -10.95 10.74 3.80
CA PRO A 156 -11.58 10.06 2.67
C PRO A 156 -10.66 9.88 1.46
N MET A 157 -9.66 10.74 1.32
CA MET A 157 -8.68 10.68 0.22
C MET A 157 -7.49 9.79 0.57
N VAL A 158 -7.01 9.88 1.81
CA VAL A 158 -5.94 9.04 2.38
C VAL A 158 -6.44 7.62 2.59
#